data_AF-A0A6J4S3K1-F1
#
_entry.id   AF-A0A6J4S3K1-F1
#
_cell.length_a   1.000
_cell.length_b   1.000
_cell.length_c   1.000
_cell.angle_alpha   90.00
_cell.angle_beta   90.00
_cell.angle_gamma   90.00
#
_symmetry.space_group_name_H-M   'P 1'
#
loop_
_entity.id
_entity.type
_entity.pdbx_description
1 polymer ?
#
loop_
_entity_poly.entity_id
_entity_poly.type
_entity_poly.pdbx_seq_one_letter_code
_entity_poly.pdbx_strand_id
1 'polypeptide(L)' 'MHQNMRLDDLAAEVIACQAKARARRTGEPFEVALGVVLGTEAGRQLEELRDGPHRSESARRWQADLRRERAEERVQAR' A
#
# COMPACT_ATOMS: atom_id res chain seq x y z
N MET A 1 4.47 5.10 15.30
CA MET A 1 5.58 4.11 15.31
C MET A 1 5.69 3.39 13.94
N HIS A 2 5.67 4.08 12.79
CA HIS A 2 5.74 3.43 11.46
C HIS A 2 6.91 3.92 10.58
N GLN A 3 7.74 4.84 11.09
CA GLN A 3 8.77 5.50 10.27
C GLN A 3 9.98 4.61 9.92
N ASN A 4 10.04 3.40 10.46
CA ASN A 4 11.12 2.44 10.22
C ASN A 4 10.63 1.07 9.71
N MET A 5 9.32 0.94 9.42
CA MET A 5 8.80 -0.25 8.77
C MET A 5 9.17 -0.26 7.29
N ARG A 6 9.42 -1.45 6.77
CA ARG A 6 9.64 -1.69 5.36
C ARG A 6 8.31 -1.55 4.60
N LEU A 7 8.38 -1.24 3.32
CA LEU A 7 7.19 -1.01 2.49
C LEU A 7 6.36 -2.28 2.31
N ASP A 8 6.98 -3.46 2.29
CA ASP A 8 6.30 -4.75 2.26
C ASP A 8 5.43 -5.01 3.51
N ASP A 9 5.99 -4.77 4.69
CA ASP A 9 5.26 -4.89 5.95
C ASP A 9 4.06 -3.93 6.00
N LEU A 10 4.26 -2.69 5.54
CA LEU A 10 3.21 -1.68 5.51
C LEU A 10 2.13 -2.03 4.48
N ALA A 11 2.50 -2.49 3.29
CA ALA A 11 1.57 -2.91 2.25
C ALA A 11 0.74 -4.11 2.72
N ALA A 12 1.37 -5.12 3.34
CA ALA A 12 0.70 -6.28 3.90
C ALA A 12 -0.29 -5.90 5.01
N GLU A 13 0.09 -4.98 5.91
CA GLU A 13 -0.80 -4.49 6.96
C GLU A 13 -2.02 -3.75 6.40
N VAL A 14 -1.82 -2.88 5.40
CA VAL A 14 -2.91 -2.13 4.76
C VAL A 14 -3.87 -3.07 4.04
N ILE A 15 -3.37 -4.04 3.27
CA ILE A 15 -4.19 -5.07 2.61
C ILE A 15 -5.01 -5.85 3.64
N ALA A 16 -4.38 -6.31 4.73
CA ALA A 16 -5.06 -7.05 5.78
C ALA A 16 -6.13 -6.21 6.50
N CYS A 17 -5.87 -4.91 6.71
CA CYS A 17 -6.83 -4.00 7.33
C CYS A 17 -8.05 -3.77 6.44
N GLN A 18 -7.85 -3.58 5.13
CA GLN A 18 -8.92 -3.44 4.15
C GLN A 18 -9.77 -4.71 4.06
N ALA A 19 -9.14 -5.89 4.01
CA ALA A 19 -9.83 -7.18 3.99
C ALA A 19 -10.65 -7.40 5.27
N LYS A 20 -10.10 -7.07 6.46
CA LYS A 20 -10.84 -7.12 7.74
C LYS A 20 -12.03 -6.16 7.76
N ALA A 21 -11.86 -4.93 7.29
CA ALA A 21 -12.94 -3.94 7.24
C ALA A 21 -14.07 -4.39 6.31
N ARG A 22 -13.72 -4.99 5.17
CA ARG A 22 -14.70 -5.56 4.23
C ARG A 22 -15.41 -6.78 4.81
N ALA A 23 -14.68 -7.74 5.38
CA ALA A 23 -15.26 -8.92 6.02
C ALA A 23 -16.26 -8.54 7.11
N ARG A 24 -15.92 -7.53 7.94
CA ARG A 24 -16.84 -6.98 8.95
C ARG A 24 -18.11 -6.34 8.38
N ARG A 25 -18.04 -5.71 7.20
CA ARG A 25 -19.20 -5.04 6.57
C ARG A 25 -20.11 -6.01 5.80
N THR A 26 -19.54 -7.05 5.23
CA THR A 26 -20.23 -7.98 4.32
C THR A 26 -20.61 -9.29 5.00
N GLY A 27 -19.98 -9.64 6.11
CA GLY A 27 -20.08 -10.97 6.73
C GLY A 27 -19.31 -12.05 5.98
N GLU A 28 -18.57 -11.69 4.92
CA GLU A 28 -17.74 -12.62 4.15
C GLU A 28 -16.56 -13.12 4.98
N PRO A 29 -16.09 -14.37 4.76
CA PRO A 29 -14.81 -14.84 5.29
C PRO A 29 -13.66 -13.91 4.91
N PHE A 30 -12.65 -13.81 5.76
CA PHE A 30 -11.50 -12.93 5.55
C PHE A 30 -10.80 -13.22 4.21
N GLU A 31 -10.64 -14.48 3.85
CA GLU A 31 -10.00 -14.93 2.62
C GLU A 31 -10.76 -14.49 1.37
N VAL A 32 -12.09 -14.53 1.42
CA VAL A 32 -12.96 -14.04 0.35
C VAL A 32 -12.85 -12.53 0.23
N ALA A 33 -12.92 -11.82 1.35
CA ALA A 33 -12.77 -10.37 1.39
C ALA A 33 -11.38 -9.92 0.93
N LEU A 34 -10.33 -10.68 1.27
CA LEU A 34 -8.96 -10.47 0.83
C LEU A 34 -8.81 -10.66 -0.67
N GLY A 35 -9.35 -11.75 -1.22
CA GLY A 35 -9.36 -11.99 -2.66
C GLY A 35 -10.03 -10.87 -3.44
N VAL A 36 -11.13 -10.32 -2.92
CA VAL A 36 -11.78 -9.15 -3.54
C VAL A 36 -10.92 -7.90 -3.44
N VAL A 37 -10.29 -7.64 -2.29
CA VAL A 37 -9.38 -6.49 -2.11
C VAL A 37 -8.22 -6.57 -3.10
N LEU A 38 -7.54 -7.72 -3.20
CA LEU A 38 -6.46 -7.95 -4.16
C LEU A 38 -6.95 -7.89 -5.62
N GLY A 39 -8.21 -8.23 -5.88
CA GLY A 39 -8.83 -8.08 -7.19
C GLY A 39 -9.04 -6.63 -7.63
N THR A 40 -9.04 -5.68 -6.69
CA THR A 40 -9.16 -4.24 -7.01
C THR A 40 -7.85 -3.65 -7.52
N GLU A 41 -7.94 -2.61 -8.34
CA GLU A 41 -6.78 -1.84 -8.81
C GLU A 41 -5.88 -1.37 -7.66
N ALA A 42 -6.49 -0.87 -6.58
CA ALA A 42 -5.75 -0.45 -5.38
C ALA A 42 -5.07 -1.63 -4.67
N GLY A 43 -5.69 -2.80 -4.63
CA GLY A 43 -5.11 -4.01 -4.04
C GLY A 43 -3.92 -4.55 -4.85
N ARG A 44 -4.00 -4.50 -6.18
CA ARG A 44 -2.87 -4.86 -7.05
C ARG A 44 -1.69 -3.91 -6.89
N GLN A 45 -1.94 -2.61 -6.82
CA GLN A 45 -0.89 -1.62 -6.57
C GLN A 45 -0.21 -1.85 -5.21
N LEU A 46 -0.96 -2.24 -4.18
CA LEU A 46 -0.40 -2.60 -2.87
C LEU A 46 0.38 -3.92 -2.92
N GLU A 47 -0.06 -4.89 -3.73
CA GLU A 47 0.65 -6.14 -3.95
C GLU A 47 1.98 -5.92 -4.70
N GLU A 48 1.99 -5.05 -5.72
CA GLU A 48 3.20 -4.64 -6.42
C GLU A 48 4.17 -3.88 -5.50
N LEU A 49 3.66 -3.08 -4.57
CA LEU A 49 4.46 -2.44 -3.51
C LEU A 49 5.06 -3.46 -2.54
N ARG A 50 4.35 -4.57 -2.26
CA ARG A 50 4.83 -5.67 -1.42
C ARG A 50 5.91 -6.49 -2.10
N ASP A 51 5.72 -6.85 -3.36
CA ASP A 51 6.59 -7.80 -4.06
C ASP A 51 7.65 -7.12 -4.93
N GLY A 52 7.51 -5.82 -5.17
CA GLY A 52 8.33 -5.03 -6.07
C GLY A 52 9.75 -4.74 -5.60
N PRO A 53 10.55 -4.06 -6.43
CA PRO A 53 11.97 -3.79 -6.16
C PRO A 53 12.20 -2.91 -4.94
N HIS A 54 11.20 -2.12 -4.53
CA HIS A 54 11.26 -1.24 -3.36
C HIS A 54 10.76 -1.92 -2.07
N ARG A 55 10.38 -3.20 -2.09
CA ARG A 55 9.80 -3.92 -0.94
C ARG A 55 10.58 -3.75 0.36
N SER A 56 11.90 -3.76 0.27
CA SER A 56 12.82 -3.67 1.43
C SER A 56 13.21 -2.24 1.80
N GLU A 57 12.75 -1.25 1.03
CA GLU A 57 13.04 0.16 1.28
C GLU A 57 12.24 0.64 2.49
N SER A 58 12.87 1.48 3.32
CA SER A 58 12.20 2.07 4.47
C SER A 58 11.10 3.00 3.99
N ALA A 59 9.89 2.84 4.51
CA ALA A 59 8.72 3.64 4.11
C ALA A 59 8.96 5.16 4.22
N ARG A 60 9.80 5.59 5.16
CA ARG A 60 10.21 6.99 5.34
C ARG A 60 11.01 7.54 4.16
N ARG A 61 11.91 6.75 3.57
CA ARG A 61 12.76 7.19 2.46
C ARG A 61 11.92 7.32 1.19
N TRP A 62 11.14 6.29 0.90
CA TRP A 62 10.20 6.30 -0.23
C TRP A 62 9.15 7.42 -0.13
N GLN A 63 8.59 7.68 1.06
CA GLN A 63 7.69 8.82 1.25
C GLN A 63 8.37 10.19 1.05
N ALA A 64 9.65 10.33 1.42
CA ALA A 64 10.40 11.56 1.21
C ALA A 64 10.69 11.79 -0.29
N ASP A 65 11.08 10.72 -0.99
CA ASP A 65 11.37 10.75 -2.42
C ASP A 65 10.11 11.05 -3.24
N LEU A 66 8.98 10.39 -2.95
CA LEU A 66 7.70 10.71 -3.60
C LEU A 66 7.24 12.15 -3.39
N ARG A 67 7.45 12.71 -2.18
CA ARG A 67 7.09 14.11 -1.90
C ARG A 67 7.93 15.07 -2.72
N ARG A 68 9.21 14.73 -2.92
CA ARG A 68 10.15 15.51 -3.72
C ARG A 68 9.78 15.41 -5.20
N GLU A 69 9.56 14.22 -5.74
CA GLU A 69 9.11 14.02 -7.14
C GLU A 69 7.82 14.78 -7.43
N ARG A 70 6.81 14.69 -6.56
CA ARG A 70 5.56 15.46 -6.73
C ARG A 70 5.75 16.97 -6.66
N ALA A 71 6.75 17.45 -5.90
CA ALA A 71 7.09 18.87 -5.84
C ALA A 71 7.80 19.32 -7.12
N GLU A 72 8.68 18.49 -7.66
CA GLU A 72 9.38 18.73 -8.93
C GLU A 72 8.36 18.73 -10.11
N GLU A 73 7.44 17.77 -10.18
CA GLU A 73 6.36 17.75 -11.18
C GLU A 73 5.49 19.01 -11.15
N ARG A 74 5.17 19.52 -9.95
CA ARG A 74 4.39 20.75 -9.79
C ARG A 74 5.14 22.01 -10.22
N VAL A 75 6.47 22.00 -10.14
CA VAL A 75 7.32 23.09 -10.63
C VAL A 75 7.46 23.03 -12.16
N GLN A 76 7.54 21.83 -12.73
CA GLN A 76 7.64 21.62 -14.18
C GLN A 76 6.30 21.81 -14.93
N ALA A 77 5.17 21.63 -14.24
CA ALA A 77 3.84 21.88 -14.81
C ALA A 77 3.43 23.37 -14.80
N ARG A 78 4.37 24.29 -14.57
CA ARG A 78 4.15 25.74 -14.46
C ARG A 78 4.89 26.51 -15.54
#